data_AF-A0A5E4ZX64-F1
#
_entry.id   AF-A0A5E4ZX64-F1
#
_cell.length_a   1.000
_cell.length_b   1.000
_cell.length_c   1.000
_cell.angle_alpha   90.00
_cell.angle_beta   90.00
_cell.angle_gamma   90.00
#
_symmetry.space_group_name_H-M   'P 1'
#
loop_
_entity.id
_entity.type
_entity.pdbx_description
1 polymer ?
#
loop_
_entity_poly.entity_id
_entity_poly.type
_entity_poly.pdbx_seq_one_letter_code
_entity_poly.pdbx_strand_id
1 'polypeptide(L)'
;MSADKMKMCFRTWFMMLILIGASLGLATPAVAQSCYVNGAFGMNFGTVGTSGRAATSQLTYTCAPDYSGANQTYYYQNCIYIGPGDWSAGQPTRRMSNYNGAFLNYDLFADPARTQIIGAPGTTPVYRVYTAVPPGSPVTANASIYGWVYPGQSVPAVQAYQEQSHQGLIRYRYATNGFPNSEDCTVGGIGGGSVGFGSSGVLATYENSCTIVVTDLDFGPVPPPQTSVYATSSIRVQCAPGTTWKLGLDNGQHYDGIMRRMAGAGGYVKYQLYIDESRTNIWGNDAISMVVGTTDVTGSSQTVTVYGAVPPQPDASGGFYADTIIATLYY
;
A
#
# COMPACT_ATOMS: atom_id res chain seq x y z
N MET A 1 57.71 60.07 -45.40
CA MET A 1 56.57 59.69 -44.53
C MET A 1 55.48 59.10 -45.42
N SER A 2 55.45 57.78 -45.59
CA SER A 2 54.59 57.20 -46.63
C SER A 2 53.32 56.61 -46.06
N ALA A 3 52.20 57.01 -46.66
CA ALA A 3 50.82 56.59 -46.43
C ALA A 3 50.56 55.06 -46.58
N ASP A 4 51.59 54.25 -46.80
CA ASP A 4 51.50 52.81 -47.01
C ASP A 4 51.33 51.98 -45.72
N LYS A 5 51.87 52.42 -44.58
CA LYS A 5 51.72 51.66 -43.31
C LYS A 5 50.30 51.74 -42.74
N MET A 6 49.54 52.79 -43.04
CA MET A 6 48.17 52.98 -42.56
C MET A 6 47.15 52.17 -43.38
N LYS A 7 47.40 51.98 -44.69
CA LYS A 7 46.57 51.13 -45.56
C LYS A 7 46.69 49.63 -45.26
N MET A 8 47.85 49.19 -44.74
CA MET A 8 48.07 47.78 -44.43
C MET A 8 47.40 47.35 -43.12
N CYS A 9 47.34 48.23 -42.11
CA CYS A 9 46.68 47.95 -40.82
C CYS A 9 45.14 47.91 -40.94
N PHE A 10 44.56 48.76 -41.81
CA PHE A 10 43.11 48.78 -42.04
C PHE A 10 42.62 47.55 -42.83
N ARG A 11 43.45 47.00 -43.74
CA ARG A 11 43.12 45.80 -44.52
C ARG A 11 43.17 44.51 -43.68
N THR A 12 44.09 44.40 -42.73
CA THR A 12 44.14 43.25 -41.81
C THR A 12 43.02 43.28 -40.78
N TRP A 13 42.60 44.47 -40.31
CA TRP A 13 41.45 44.59 -39.40
C TRP A 13 40.12 44.28 -40.08
N PHE A 14 39.93 44.70 -41.34
CA PHE A 14 38.72 44.39 -42.11
C PHE A 14 38.62 42.90 -42.47
N MET A 15 39.74 42.23 -42.77
CA MET A 15 39.77 40.77 -42.99
C MET A 15 39.50 39.97 -41.69
N MET A 16 39.94 40.46 -40.52
CA MET A 16 39.67 39.79 -39.23
C MET A 16 38.20 39.94 -38.80
N LEU A 17 37.57 41.08 -39.08
CA LEU A 17 36.13 41.30 -38.85
C LEU A 17 35.24 40.48 -39.79
N ILE A 18 35.67 40.23 -41.03
CA ILE A 18 34.95 39.34 -41.97
C ILE A 18 35.09 37.87 -41.55
N LEU A 19 36.24 37.43 -41.02
CA LEU A 19 36.40 36.06 -40.52
C LEU A 19 35.63 35.79 -39.21
N ILE A 20 35.51 36.78 -38.31
CA ILE A 20 34.71 36.64 -37.08
C ILE A 20 33.20 36.75 -37.39
N GLY A 21 32.81 37.56 -38.39
CA GLY A 21 31.43 37.65 -38.88
C GLY A 21 30.95 36.41 -39.62
N ALA A 22 31.85 35.66 -40.28
CA ALA A 22 31.51 34.43 -41.01
C ALA A 22 31.32 33.19 -40.11
N SER A 23 31.81 33.19 -38.88
CA SER A 23 31.58 32.10 -37.90
C SER A 23 30.33 32.28 -37.03
N LEU A 24 29.63 33.41 -37.14
CA LEU A 24 28.30 33.64 -36.55
C LEU A 24 27.15 33.16 -37.48
N GLY A 25 27.48 32.37 -38.50
CA GLY A 25 26.51 31.70 -39.36
C GLY A 25 25.65 30.74 -38.54
N LEU A 26 24.40 31.15 -38.32
CA LEU A 26 23.22 30.32 -38.09
C LEU A 26 23.53 28.98 -37.41
N ALA A 27 23.79 29.00 -36.09
CA ALA A 27 23.54 27.82 -35.29
C ALA A 27 22.02 27.57 -35.33
N THR A 28 21.57 26.82 -36.33
CA THR A 28 20.22 26.26 -36.32
C THR A 28 20.09 25.46 -35.04
N PRO A 29 19.04 25.63 -34.22
CA PRO A 29 18.85 24.78 -33.06
C PRO A 29 18.89 23.32 -33.53
N ALA A 30 19.88 22.56 -33.07
CA ALA A 30 19.92 21.13 -33.31
C ALA A 30 18.76 20.53 -32.51
N VAL A 31 17.63 20.31 -33.16
CA VAL A 31 16.46 19.71 -32.51
C VAL A 31 16.74 18.21 -32.37
N ALA A 32 17.27 17.82 -31.22
CA ALA A 32 17.50 16.43 -30.90
C ALA A 32 16.18 15.72 -30.62
N GLN A 33 16.00 14.53 -31.22
CA GLN A 33 14.90 13.64 -30.93
C GLN A 33 14.89 13.24 -29.45
N SER A 34 13.73 13.37 -28.80
CA SER A 34 13.61 13.19 -27.35
C SER A 34 12.30 12.55 -26.91
N CYS A 35 12.29 11.96 -25.72
CA CYS A 35 11.06 11.61 -25.00
C CYS A 35 11.04 12.32 -23.65
N TYR A 36 9.84 12.68 -23.18
CA TYR A 36 9.61 13.27 -21.87
C TYR A 36 8.44 12.59 -21.15
N VAL A 37 8.44 12.63 -19.82
CA VAL A 37 7.39 12.03 -19.00
C VAL A 37 6.31 13.06 -18.70
N ASN A 38 5.05 12.63 -18.81
CA ASN A 38 3.89 13.45 -18.49
C ASN A 38 3.49 13.24 -17.03
N GLY A 39 4.04 14.06 -16.14
CA GLY A 39 3.76 14.00 -14.71
C GLY A 39 4.67 13.05 -13.94
N ALA A 40 4.10 12.35 -12.94
CA ALA A 40 4.82 11.47 -12.03
C ALA A 40 4.10 10.11 -11.93
N PHE A 41 4.84 9.07 -11.55
CA PHE A 41 4.25 7.75 -11.35
C PHE A 41 3.64 7.64 -9.95
N GLY A 42 2.41 7.15 -9.87
CA GLY A 42 1.81 6.78 -8.59
C GLY A 42 0.91 5.57 -8.72
N MET A 43 0.60 4.95 -7.59
CA MET A 43 -0.27 3.79 -7.51
C MET A 43 -0.99 3.80 -6.17
N ASN A 44 -2.28 3.42 -6.18
CA ASN A 44 -3.04 3.29 -4.95
C ASN A 44 -3.62 1.87 -4.86
N PHE A 45 -3.16 1.13 -3.87
CA PHE A 45 -3.64 -0.21 -3.53
C PHE A 45 -4.90 -0.19 -2.68
N GLY A 46 -5.46 0.96 -2.30
CA GLY A 46 -6.65 1.04 -1.44
C GLY A 46 -6.45 0.28 -0.12
N THR A 47 -7.55 -0.27 0.41
CA THR A 47 -7.50 -1.12 1.61
C THR A 47 -6.97 -2.51 1.27
N VAL A 48 -5.85 -2.87 1.87
CA VAL A 48 -5.19 -4.18 1.77
C VAL A 48 -5.51 -5.01 3.00
N GLY A 49 -5.69 -6.31 2.79
CA GLY A 49 -5.88 -7.28 3.87
C GLY A 49 -4.84 -8.39 3.85
N THR A 50 -5.08 -9.42 4.66
CA THR A 50 -4.19 -10.58 4.77
C THR A 50 -4.01 -11.36 3.45
N SER A 51 -4.96 -11.25 2.51
CA SER A 51 -4.86 -11.83 1.17
C SER A 51 -3.92 -11.08 0.21
N GLY A 52 -3.37 -9.94 0.63
CA GLY A 52 -2.70 -9.01 -0.28
C GLY A 52 -3.68 -8.31 -1.22
N ARG A 53 -3.17 -7.47 -2.13
CA ARG A 53 -3.99 -6.75 -3.12
C ARG A 53 -3.20 -6.36 -4.36
N ALA A 54 -3.83 -6.51 -5.52
CA ALA A 54 -3.32 -5.99 -6.79
C ALA A 54 -3.76 -4.55 -7.02
N ALA A 55 -2.95 -3.81 -7.76
CA ALA A 55 -3.36 -2.55 -8.39
C ALA A 55 -2.72 -2.43 -9.77
N THR A 56 -3.22 -1.52 -10.58
CA THR A 56 -2.63 -1.19 -11.88
C THR A 56 -2.64 0.31 -12.04
N SER A 57 -1.53 0.84 -12.54
CA SER A 57 -1.37 2.24 -12.89
C SER A 57 -0.63 2.32 -14.22
N GLN A 58 -0.39 3.53 -14.71
CA GLN A 58 0.34 3.74 -15.95
C GLN A 58 1.33 4.90 -15.82
N LEU A 59 2.46 4.76 -16.49
CA LEU A 59 3.40 5.86 -16.75
C LEU A 59 3.10 6.42 -18.14
N THR A 60 2.69 7.68 -18.19
CA THR A 60 2.42 8.38 -19.45
C THR A 60 3.67 9.14 -19.89
N TYR A 61 4.09 8.95 -21.14
CA TYR A 61 5.25 9.63 -21.72
C TYR A 61 4.97 10.03 -23.17
N THR A 62 5.69 11.01 -23.67
CA THR A 62 5.57 11.49 -25.05
C THR A 62 6.92 11.49 -25.71
N CYS A 63 6.98 10.98 -26.95
CA CYS A 63 8.18 11.00 -27.77
C CYS A 63 7.99 11.95 -28.96
N ALA A 64 9.06 12.69 -29.27
CA ALA A 64 9.10 13.69 -30.32
C ALA A 64 9.01 13.06 -31.72
N PRO A 65 8.36 13.75 -32.67
CA PRO A 65 8.38 13.39 -34.09
C PRO A 65 9.64 13.93 -34.76
N ASP A 66 9.78 13.64 -36.06
CA ASP A 66 10.79 14.28 -36.89
C ASP A 66 10.57 15.80 -37.01
N TYR A 67 11.50 16.58 -36.43
CA TYR A 67 11.53 18.04 -36.56
C TYR A 67 12.52 18.53 -37.64
N SER A 68 13.29 17.62 -38.25
CA SER A 68 14.29 17.98 -39.25
C SER A 68 13.69 18.30 -40.63
N GLY A 69 12.41 17.99 -40.84
CA GLY A 69 11.74 18.12 -42.14
C GLY A 69 12.02 16.97 -43.09
N ALA A 70 12.76 15.94 -42.66
CA ALA A 70 13.02 14.73 -43.47
C ALA A 70 11.79 13.81 -43.60
N ASN A 71 10.70 14.13 -42.90
CA ASN A 71 9.42 13.44 -42.94
C ASN A 71 9.54 11.94 -42.60
N GLN A 72 10.39 11.61 -41.62
CA GLN A 72 10.65 10.23 -41.21
C GLN A 72 9.80 9.80 -40.01
N THR A 73 9.39 8.52 -39.99
CA THR A 73 8.83 7.90 -38.78
C THR A 73 9.97 7.45 -37.88
N TYR A 74 9.91 7.81 -36.60
CA TYR A 74 10.85 7.34 -35.59
C TYR A 74 10.26 6.20 -34.78
N TYR A 75 11.03 5.14 -34.61
CA TYR A 75 10.67 3.97 -33.80
C TYR A 75 11.48 4.01 -32.52
N TYR A 76 10.82 4.31 -31.41
CA TYR A 76 11.43 4.35 -30.09
C TYR A 76 11.28 3.02 -29.38
N GLN A 77 12.40 2.48 -28.90
CA GLN A 77 12.41 1.50 -27.83
C GLN A 77 12.69 2.23 -26.51
N ASN A 78 11.79 2.09 -25.54
CA ASN A 78 11.88 2.72 -24.24
C ASN A 78 12.05 1.63 -23.17
N CYS A 79 13.08 1.78 -22.33
CA CYS A 79 13.34 0.93 -21.18
C CYS A 79 12.99 1.70 -19.92
N ILE A 80 12.05 1.17 -19.13
CA ILE A 80 11.50 1.83 -17.94
C ILE A 80 12.12 1.20 -16.70
N TYR A 81 12.66 2.06 -15.84
CA TYR A 81 13.24 1.69 -14.56
C TYR A 81 12.55 2.47 -13.45
N ILE A 82 12.35 1.81 -12.31
CA ILE A 82 11.85 2.42 -11.09
C ILE A 82 12.77 1.96 -9.98
N GLY A 83 13.48 2.88 -9.34
CA GLY A 83 14.31 2.57 -8.17
C GLY A 83 13.48 2.02 -7.02
N PRO A 84 14.07 1.34 -6.02
CA PRO A 84 13.33 0.59 -5.01
C PRO A 84 12.58 1.46 -3.97
N GLY A 85 12.85 2.77 -3.90
CA GLY A 85 12.29 3.68 -2.88
C GLY A 85 13.17 3.77 -1.63
N ASP A 86 12.90 4.76 -0.77
CA ASP A 86 13.74 5.08 0.40
C ASP A 86 13.67 4.00 1.47
N TRP A 87 12.51 3.36 1.60
CA TRP A 87 12.28 2.37 2.64
C TRP A 87 12.76 0.96 2.24
N SER A 88 13.35 0.78 1.07
CA SER A 88 13.61 -0.55 0.51
C SER A 88 15.09 -0.95 0.46
N ALA A 89 15.98 -0.11 1.00
CA ALA A 89 17.41 -0.39 1.04
C ALA A 89 17.72 -1.71 1.80
N GLY A 90 18.41 -2.63 1.13
CA GLY A 90 18.76 -3.95 1.69
C GLY A 90 17.58 -4.90 1.89
N GLN A 91 16.39 -4.57 1.38
CA GLN A 91 15.20 -5.41 1.49
C GLN A 91 15.01 -6.27 0.25
N PRO A 92 14.41 -7.47 0.38
CA PRO A 92 14.13 -8.34 -0.76
C PRO A 92 12.97 -7.83 -1.64
N THR A 93 12.12 -6.95 -1.11
CA THR A 93 10.95 -6.36 -1.78
C THR A 93 10.89 -4.86 -1.52
N ARG A 94 10.07 -4.13 -2.29
CA ARG A 94 9.77 -2.74 -1.96
C ARG A 94 8.95 -2.64 -0.69
N ARG A 95 9.07 -1.54 0.04
CA ARG A 95 8.30 -1.25 1.26
C ARG A 95 7.56 0.08 1.18
N MET A 96 6.32 0.10 1.65
CA MET A 96 5.60 1.33 2.03
C MET A 96 5.70 1.49 3.54
N SER A 97 5.96 2.69 4.04
CA SER A 97 6.05 2.98 5.47
C SER A 97 4.78 3.66 5.98
N ASN A 98 4.37 3.35 7.20
CA ASN A 98 3.36 4.15 7.92
C ASN A 98 3.97 5.32 8.74
N TYR A 99 5.28 5.55 8.63
CA TYR A 99 6.06 6.53 9.41
C TYR A 99 6.05 6.30 10.92
N ASN A 100 5.61 5.12 11.36
CA ASN A 100 5.50 4.75 12.77
C ASN A 100 6.06 3.34 13.02
N GLY A 101 7.07 2.95 12.24
CA GLY A 101 7.83 1.72 12.43
C GLY A 101 7.24 0.46 11.77
N ALA A 102 6.11 0.54 11.07
CA ALA A 102 5.55 -0.60 10.33
C ALA A 102 5.66 -0.41 8.81
N PHE A 103 5.75 -1.53 8.09
CA PHE A 103 5.92 -1.55 6.65
C PHE A 103 4.99 -2.55 5.97
N LEU A 104 4.47 -2.18 4.80
CA LEU A 104 3.85 -3.11 3.85
C LEU A 104 4.81 -3.40 2.70
N ASN A 105 5.04 -4.69 2.46
CA ASN A 105 5.86 -5.21 1.39
C ASN A 105 5.06 -5.35 0.10
N TYR A 106 5.62 -4.89 -1.01
CA TYR A 106 4.98 -4.95 -2.32
C TYR A 106 6.05 -4.95 -3.42
N ASP A 107 5.62 -5.17 -4.66
CA ASP A 107 6.46 -4.94 -5.84
C ASP A 107 5.67 -4.36 -7.01
N LEU A 108 6.42 -3.85 -7.99
CA LEU A 108 5.94 -3.29 -9.25
C LEU A 108 6.45 -4.14 -10.40
N PHE A 109 5.56 -4.48 -11.32
CA PHE A 109 5.77 -5.46 -12.38
C PHE A 109 5.43 -4.89 -13.75
N ALA A 110 6.17 -5.36 -14.75
CA ALA A 110 6.00 -5.00 -16.15
C ALA A 110 4.81 -5.73 -16.81
N ASP A 111 4.42 -6.88 -16.26
CA ASP A 111 3.42 -7.78 -16.84
C ASP A 111 2.24 -8.03 -15.90
N PRO A 112 1.03 -8.30 -16.44
CA PRO A 112 -0.16 -8.55 -15.64
C PRO A 112 -0.07 -9.85 -14.82
N ALA A 113 0.78 -10.80 -15.21
CA ALA A 113 1.02 -12.03 -14.45
C ALA A 113 1.98 -11.81 -13.26
N ARG A 114 2.58 -10.61 -13.13
CA ARG A 114 3.49 -10.21 -12.05
C ARG A 114 4.70 -11.13 -11.93
N THR A 115 5.32 -11.40 -13.07
CA THR A 115 6.51 -12.28 -13.16
C THR A 115 7.80 -11.49 -13.39
N GLN A 116 7.69 -10.26 -13.88
CA GLN A 116 8.82 -9.40 -14.25
C GLN A 116 8.83 -8.14 -13.39
N ILE A 117 9.65 -8.14 -12.33
CA ILE A 117 9.82 -6.98 -11.45
C ILE A 117 10.51 -5.85 -12.21
N ILE A 118 9.96 -4.64 -12.11
CA ILE A 118 10.60 -3.42 -12.60
C ILE A 118 11.60 -2.96 -11.55
N GLY A 119 12.89 -2.95 -11.90
CA GLY A 119 13.95 -2.51 -10.99
C GLY A 119 14.66 -1.23 -11.45
N ALA A 120 15.75 -0.90 -10.76
CA ALA A 120 16.67 0.18 -11.12
C ALA A 120 17.52 -0.20 -12.35
N PRO A 121 18.22 0.75 -13.00
CA PRO A 121 19.19 0.43 -14.05
C PRO A 121 20.20 -0.63 -13.59
N GLY A 122 20.48 -1.61 -14.45
CA GLY A 122 21.31 -2.79 -14.14
C GLY A 122 20.54 -4.00 -13.62
N THR A 123 19.22 -3.90 -13.40
CA THR A 123 18.36 -5.04 -13.07
C THR A 123 17.82 -5.74 -14.33
N THR A 124 17.54 -7.04 -14.21
CA THR A 124 16.92 -7.86 -15.27
C THR A 124 15.73 -8.64 -14.70
N PRO A 125 14.65 -8.86 -15.49
CA PRO A 125 14.45 -8.37 -16.86
C PRO A 125 14.17 -6.86 -16.92
N VAL A 126 14.46 -6.23 -18.06
CA VAL A 126 14.17 -4.81 -18.30
C VAL A 126 12.77 -4.64 -18.86
N TYR A 127 11.97 -3.74 -18.29
CA TYR A 127 10.66 -3.40 -18.85
C TYR A 127 10.81 -2.57 -20.12
N ARG A 128 10.51 -3.18 -21.27
CA ARG A 128 10.64 -2.58 -22.60
C ARG A 128 9.27 -2.30 -23.21
N VAL A 129 9.08 -1.07 -23.69
CA VAL A 129 7.89 -0.66 -24.45
C VAL A 129 8.31 0.04 -25.74
N TYR A 130 7.47 -0.07 -26.77
CA TYR A 130 7.79 0.35 -28.13
C TYR A 130 6.80 1.42 -28.58
N THR A 131 7.29 2.49 -29.21
CA THR A 131 6.47 3.62 -29.66
C THR A 131 6.92 4.08 -31.03
N ALA A 132 6.06 3.92 -32.04
CA ALA A 132 6.28 4.52 -33.35
C ALA A 132 5.70 5.94 -33.36
N VAL A 133 6.49 6.90 -33.82
CA VAL A 133 6.16 8.33 -33.88
C VAL A 133 6.23 8.76 -35.34
N PRO A 134 5.08 8.90 -36.03
CA PRO A 134 5.04 9.44 -37.38
C PRO A 134 5.54 10.89 -37.44
N PRO A 135 5.86 11.41 -38.64
CA PRO A 135 6.19 12.82 -38.82
C PRO A 135 5.05 13.75 -38.36
N GLY A 136 5.41 14.96 -37.95
CA GLY A 136 4.46 16.03 -37.64
C GLY A 136 4.27 16.25 -36.14
N SER A 137 3.52 15.36 -35.46
CA SER A 137 3.11 15.58 -34.07
C SER A 137 3.70 14.56 -33.08
N PRO A 138 4.06 14.98 -31.85
CA PRO A 138 4.48 14.05 -30.81
C PRO A 138 3.41 13.01 -30.50
N VAL A 139 3.85 11.79 -30.18
CA VAL A 139 2.96 10.70 -29.79
C VAL A 139 3.09 10.45 -28.30
N THR A 140 1.94 10.49 -27.62
CA THR A 140 1.81 10.10 -26.21
C THR A 140 1.45 8.62 -26.11
N ALA A 141 2.18 7.90 -25.27
CA ALA A 141 1.98 6.50 -24.97
C ALA A 141 1.86 6.26 -23.46
N ASN A 142 1.28 5.12 -23.10
CA ASN A 142 1.13 4.68 -21.72
C ASN A 142 1.83 3.34 -21.54
N ALA A 143 2.68 3.25 -20.52
CA ALA A 143 3.22 1.99 -20.05
C ALA A 143 2.48 1.53 -18.80
N SER A 144 1.72 0.45 -18.89
CA SER A 144 1.03 -0.14 -17.74
C SER A 144 2.04 -0.69 -16.74
N ILE A 145 1.80 -0.46 -15.46
CA ILE A 145 2.61 -0.95 -14.35
C ILE A 145 1.66 -1.65 -13.38
N TYR A 146 1.97 -2.90 -13.06
CA TYR A 146 1.14 -3.75 -12.23
C TYR A 146 1.76 -3.83 -10.84
N GLY A 147 0.98 -3.57 -9.80
CA GLY A 147 1.43 -3.66 -8.42
C GLY A 147 0.88 -4.88 -7.72
N TRP A 148 1.62 -5.36 -6.72
CA TRP A 148 1.13 -6.40 -5.81
C TRP A 148 1.65 -6.16 -4.40
N VAL A 149 0.72 -5.92 -3.46
CA VAL A 149 1.03 -6.04 -2.03
C VAL A 149 0.91 -7.52 -1.66
N TYR A 150 1.99 -8.09 -1.13
CA TYR A 150 2.08 -9.54 -0.88
C TYR A 150 1.10 -9.99 0.22
N PRO A 151 0.56 -11.22 0.12
CA PRO A 151 -0.29 -11.81 1.17
C PRO A 151 0.50 -12.16 2.44
N GLY A 152 -0.22 -12.52 3.50
CA GLY A 152 0.35 -13.04 4.76
C GLY A 152 0.98 -11.98 5.65
N GLN A 153 0.84 -10.70 5.30
CA GLN A 153 1.30 -9.59 6.13
C GLN A 153 0.29 -9.34 7.24
N SER A 154 0.77 -8.93 8.41
CA SER A 154 -0.05 -8.49 9.54
C SER A 154 0.56 -7.21 10.08
N VAL A 155 -0.12 -6.08 9.85
CA VAL A 155 0.41 -4.75 10.16
C VAL A 155 -0.67 -3.87 10.77
N PRO A 156 -0.33 -2.82 11.53
CA PRO A 156 -1.32 -1.91 12.10
C PRO A 156 -2.22 -1.25 11.05
N ALA A 157 -3.52 -1.15 11.37
CA ALA A 157 -4.53 -0.52 10.52
C ALA A 157 -4.78 0.97 10.82
N VAL A 158 -4.11 1.53 11.83
CA VAL A 158 -4.35 2.89 12.34
C VAL A 158 -3.88 3.98 11.35
N GLN A 159 -2.86 3.69 10.55
CA GLN A 159 -2.20 4.66 9.67
C GLN A 159 -2.10 4.14 8.24
N ALA A 160 -2.14 5.06 7.28
CA ALA A 160 -1.89 4.75 5.89
C ALA A 160 -0.40 4.44 5.66
N TYR A 161 -0.12 3.58 4.69
CA TYR A 161 1.20 3.22 4.23
C TYR A 161 1.50 3.94 2.92
N GLN A 162 2.71 4.48 2.79
CA GLN A 162 3.12 5.14 1.56
C GLN A 162 4.62 5.03 1.28
N GLU A 163 4.96 5.13 0.00
CA GLU A 163 6.32 5.35 -0.51
C GLU A 163 6.27 6.50 -1.54
N GLN A 164 6.92 7.61 -1.21
CA GLN A 164 6.84 8.87 -1.97
C GLN A 164 8.11 9.20 -2.75
N SER A 165 9.20 8.46 -2.58
CA SER A 165 10.53 8.84 -3.05
C SER A 165 11.07 7.98 -4.18
N HIS A 166 10.21 7.22 -4.89
CA HIS A 166 10.68 6.52 -6.09
C HIS A 166 11.28 7.49 -7.11
N GLN A 167 12.51 7.18 -7.52
CA GLN A 167 13.15 7.79 -8.67
C GLN A 167 13.01 6.86 -9.87
N GLY A 168 12.34 7.34 -10.91
CA GLY A 168 12.14 6.63 -12.16
C GLY A 168 13.06 7.14 -13.26
N LEU A 169 13.34 6.27 -14.24
CA LEU A 169 14.11 6.61 -15.43
C LEU A 169 13.50 5.92 -16.65
N ILE A 170 13.23 6.67 -17.70
CA ILE A 170 13.07 6.12 -19.05
C ILE A 170 14.39 6.32 -19.78
N ARG A 171 15.01 5.24 -20.24
CA ARG A 171 16.10 5.30 -21.22
C ARG A 171 15.54 4.90 -22.58
N TYR A 172 15.75 5.72 -23.60
CA TYR A 172 15.19 5.47 -24.93
C TYR A 172 16.27 5.44 -26.00
N ARG A 173 16.04 4.60 -27.00
CA ARG A 173 16.80 4.54 -28.26
C ARG A 173 15.84 4.65 -29.42
N TYR A 174 16.25 5.29 -30.50
CA TYR A 174 15.41 5.45 -31.69
C TYR A 174 16.15 5.17 -32.99
N ALA A 175 15.40 4.76 -34.01
CA ALA A 175 15.83 4.59 -35.39
C ALA A 175 14.67 4.90 -36.36
N THR A 176 14.96 5.00 -37.65
CA THR A 176 13.95 5.32 -38.70
C THR A 176 13.58 4.11 -39.57
N ASN A 177 14.27 2.98 -39.41
CA ASN A 177 14.07 1.75 -40.17
C ASN A 177 13.48 0.59 -39.33
N GLY A 178 12.97 0.88 -38.14
CA GLY A 178 12.36 -0.10 -37.23
C GLY A 178 12.76 0.14 -35.77
N PHE A 179 12.16 -0.59 -34.83
CA PHE A 179 12.52 -0.50 -33.42
C PHE A 179 13.98 -0.94 -33.22
N PRO A 180 14.79 -0.17 -32.48
CA PRO A 180 16.09 -0.64 -32.04
C PRO A 180 15.96 -1.99 -31.31
N ASN A 181 17.02 -2.78 -31.35
CA ASN A 181 17.16 -3.97 -30.51
C ASN A 181 18.22 -3.68 -29.44
N SER A 182 17.76 -3.32 -28.25
CA SER A 182 18.62 -2.96 -27.13
C SER A 182 18.17 -3.67 -25.86
N GLU A 183 19.09 -4.30 -25.13
CA GLU A 183 18.71 -4.99 -23.89
C GLU A 183 18.28 -4.01 -22.79
N ASP A 184 18.96 -2.89 -22.63
CA ASP A 184 18.74 -1.95 -21.53
C ASP A 184 18.68 -0.48 -22.01
N CYS A 185 18.47 -0.32 -23.32
CA CYS A 185 18.44 0.96 -24.01
C CYS A 185 19.74 1.78 -23.88
N THR A 186 20.88 1.18 -23.50
CA THR A 186 22.18 1.89 -23.46
C THR A 186 22.79 2.11 -24.83
N VAL A 187 22.49 1.25 -25.80
CA VAL A 187 23.05 1.30 -27.16
C VAL A 187 21.99 0.92 -28.20
N GLY A 188 22.31 1.12 -29.48
CA GLY A 188 21.45 0.73 -30.61
C GLY A 188 20.68 1.91 -31.21
N GLY A 189 20.20 1.69 -32.44
CA GLY A 189 19.58 2.76 -33.23
C GLY A 189 20.57 3.83 -33.67
N ILE A 190 20.05 4.99 -34.07
CA ILE A 190 20.83 6.14 -34.54
C ILE A 190 20.97 7.24 -33.49
N GLY A 191 20.32 7.09 -32.34
CA GLY A 191 20.39 8.02 -31.23
C GLY A 191 19.54 7.58 -30.04
N GLY A 192 19.56 8.38 -28.99
CA GLY A 192 18.75 8.15 -27.80
C GLY A 192 19.17 9.02 -26.63
N GLY A 193 18.53 8.82 -25.50
CA GLY A 193 18.75 9.61 -24.30
C GLY A 193 18.05 9.00 -23.09
N SER A 194 17.93 9.80 -22.04
CA SER A 194 17.23 9.39 -20.83
C SER A 194 16.49 10.55 -20.20
N VAL A 195 15.34 10.26 -19.61
CA VAL A 195 14.51 11.21 -18.87
C VAL A 195 14.14 10.62 -17.52
N GLY A 196 14.39 11.37 -16.45
CA GLY A 196 13.98 11.00 -15.10
C GLY A 196 12.51 11.36 -14.85
N PHE A 197 11.87 10.64 -13.92
CA PHE A 197 10.55 11.00 -13.42
C PHE A 197 10.43 10.75 -11.92
N GLY A 198 9.62 11.56 -11.26
CA GLY A 198 9.34 11.43 -9.84
C GLY A 198 8.17 10.50 -9.54
N SER A 199 7.89 10.36 -8.25
CA SER A 199 6.73 9.64 -7.71
C SER A 199 5.64 10.63 -7.30
N SER A 200 4.38 10.28 -7.55
CA SER A 200 3.22 10.89 -6.88
C SER A 200 2.71 10.03 -5.71
N GLY A 201 3.45 8.99 -5.33
CA GLY A 201 3.16 8.11 -4.20
C GLY A 201 2.67 6.72 -4.61
N VAL A 202 3.19 5.70 -3.94
CA VAL A 202 2.57 4.38 -3.87
C VAL A 202 1.90 4.25 -2.51
N LEU A 203 0.58 4.07 -2.50
CA LEU A 203 -0.27 4.24 -1.33
C LEU A 203 -1.07 2.97 -1.01
N ALA A 204 -1.30 2.72 0.27
CA ALA A 204 -2.21 1.69 0.76
C ALA A 204 -2.77 2.05 2.14
N THR A 205 -3.94 1.54 2.49
CA THR A 205 -4.39 1.39 3.88
C THR A 205 -4.45 -0.09 4.22
N TYR A 206 -4.44 -0.43 5.51
CA TYR A 206 -4.60 -1.81 5.95
C TYR A 206 -5.98 -2.00 6.60
N GLU A 207 -6.60 -3.16 6.39
CA GLU A 207 -7.93 -3.44 6.92
C GLU A 207 -7.94 -3.42 8.46
N ASN A 208 -8.84 -2.65 9.04
CA ASN A 208 -9.13 -2.71 10.47
C ASN A 208 -10.21 -3.77 10.69
N SER A 209 -9.83 -5.05 10.60
CA SER A 209 -10.75 -6.17 10.84
C SER A 209 -10.48 -6.79 12.21
N CYS A 210 -11.54 -7.06 12.95
CA CYS A 210 -11.50 -7.85 14.16
C CYS A 210 -12.44 -9.05 14.07
N THR A 211 -12.05 -10.15 14.70
CA THR A 211 -12.89 -11.34 14.91
C THR A 211 -12.92 -11.69 16.39
N ILE A 212 -14.06 -12.20 16.84
CA ILE A 212 -14.19 -12.80 18.18
C ILE A 212 -14.64 -14.25 18.04
N VAL A 213 -14.09 -15.11 18.90
CA VAL A 213 -14.52 -16.50 19.06
C VAL A 213 -14.92 -16.70 20.51
N VAL A 214 -16.17 -17.07 20.76
CA VAL A 214 -16.72 -17.27 22.09
C VAL A 214 -16.89 -18.76 22.39
N THR A 215 -16.86 -19.12 23.66
CA THR A 215 -17.17 -20.48 24.15
C THR A 215 -18.34 -20.41 25.13
N ASP A 216 -19.18 -21.45 25.12
CA ASP A 216 -20.30 -21.55 26.05
C ASP A 216 -19.81 -21.62 27.50
N LEU A 217 -20.55 -20.98 28.40
CA LEU A 217 -20.32 -21.06 29.84
C LEU A 217 -21.33 -22.04 30.43
N ASP A 218 -20.83 -23.19 30.89
CA ASP A 218 -21.64 -24.23 31.50
C ASP A 218 -21.37 -24.31 33.00
N PHE A 219 -22.42 -24.15 33.81
CA PHE A 219 -22.35 -24.33 35.27
C PHE A 219 -22.38 -25.80 35.69
N GLY A 220 -22.65 -26.70 34.76
CA GLY A 220 -22.75 -28.14 34.97
C GLY A 220 -24.00 -28.55 35.75
N PRO A 221 -24.21 -29.87 35.95
CA PRO A 221 -25.30 -30.37 36.76
C PRO A 221 -25.05 -30.10 38.24
N VAL A 222 -25.93 -29.32 38.86
CA VAL A 222 -25.89 -29.03 40.30
C VAL A 222 -27.28 -29.22 40.92
N PRO A 223 -27.37 -29.68 42.18
CA PRO A 223 -28.62 -29.56 42.94
C PRO A 223 -28.99 -28.08 43.12
N PRO A 224 -30.25 -27.78 43.49
CA PRO A 224 -30.66 -26.40 43.77
C PRO A 224 -29.63 -25.68 44.66
N PRO A 225 -28.97 -24.63 44.15
CA PRO A 225 -27.73 -24.13 44.74
C PRO A 225 -27.98 -23.59 46.15
N GLN A 226 -27.34 -24.19 47.15
CA GLN A 226 -27.33 -23.71 48.54
C GLN A 226 -26.23 -22.66 48.77
N THR A 227 -25.19 -22.71 47.95
CA THR A 227 -24.06 -21.78 47.89
C THR A 227 -23.86 -21.32 46.45
N SER A 228 -23.05 -20.29 46.24
CA SER A 228 -22.72 -19.86 44.88
C SER A 228 -22.05 -20.97 44.08
N VAL A 229 -22.49 -21.14 42.83
CA VAL A 229 -21.87 -22.03 41.84
C VAL A 229 -21.12 -21.17 40.84
N TYR A 230 -19.90 -21.58 40.50
CA TYR A 230 -18.99 -20.81 39.66
C TYR A 230 -18.59 -21.61 38.44
N ALA A 231 -18.47 -20.91 37.31
CA ALA A 231 -17.93 -21.45 36.06
C ALA A 231 -17.15 -20.36 35.33
N THR A 232 -16.37 -20.77 34.34
CA THR A 232 -15.66 -19.85 33.46
C THR A 232 -15.85 -20.26 32.01
N SER A 233 -15.79 -19.28 31.12
CA SER A 233 -15.62 -19.49 29.69
C SER A 233 -14.59 -18.50 29.15
N SER A 234 -14.35 -18.52 27.85
CA SER A 234 -13.38 -17.63 27.21
C SER A 234 -13.92 -17.00 25.94
N ILE A 235 -13.49 -15.77 25.70
CA ILE A 235 -13.67 -15.03 24.46
C ILE A 235 -12.29 -14.72 23.90
N ARG A 236 -11.99 -15.20 22.70
CA ARG A 236 -10.77 -14.85 21.99
C ARG A 236 -11.04 -13.69 21.06
N VAL A 237 -10.32 -12.59 21.23
CA VAL A 237 -10.36 -11.40 20.37
C VAL A 237 -9.12 -11.40 19.49
N GLN A 238 -9.29 -11.11 18.21
CA GLN A 238 -8.20 -11.01 17.24
C GLN A 238 -8.46 -9.83 16.33
N CYS A 239 -7.62 -8.79 16.38
CA CYS A 239 -7.70 -7.62 15.51
C CYS A 239 -6.41 -7.44 14.71
N ALA A 240 -6.38 -6.42 13.85
CA ALA A 240 -5.12 -5.90 13.32
C ALA A 240 -4.16 -5.50 14.48
N PRO A 241 -2.83 -5.62 14.28
CA PRO A 241 -1.84 -5.25 15.28
C PRO A 241 -2.03 -3.83 15.84
N GLY A 242 -1.96 -3.69 17.17
CA GLY A 242 -2.09 -2.41 17.85
C GLY A 242 -3.52 -1.82 17.90
N THR A 243 -4.54 -2.54 17.41
CA THR A 243 -5.94 -2.10 17.54
C THR A 243 -6.39 -2.19 18.99
N THR A 244 -6.80 -1.05 19.56
CA THR A 244 -7.49 -0.97 20.85
C THR A 244 -8.96 -1.28 20.67
N TRP A 245 -9.52 -2.08 21.56
CA TRP A 245 -10.89 -2.53 21.48
C TRP A 245 -11.58 -2.52 22.85
N LYS A 246 -12.92 -2.50 22.82
CA LYS A 246 -13.78 -2.73 23.99
C LYS A 246 -14.71 -3.90 23.72
N LEU A 247 -14.90 -4.77 24.71
CA LEU A 247 -15.75 -5.95 24.62
C LEU A 247 -16.83 -5.88 25.71
N GLY A 248 -18.08 -5.81 25.29
CA GLY A 248 -19.24 -5.78 26.18
C GLY A 248 -20.12 -7.01 26.05
N LEU A 249 -20.81 -7.35 27.13
CA LEU A 249 -21.80 -8.43 27.20
C LEU A 249 -23.14 -7.84 27.60
N ASP A 250 -24.19 -8.11 26.85
CA ASP A 250 -25.55 -7.65 27.19
C ASP A 250 -26.16 -8.41 28.37
N ASN A 251 -27.39 -8.08 28.74
CA ASN A 251 -28.07 -8.67 29.89
C ASN A 251 -28.77 -10.01 29.62
N GLY A 252 -28.61 -10.58 28.42
CA GLY A 252 -29.28 -11.81 28.03
C GLY A 252 -30.75 -11.64 27.66
N GLN A 253 -31.39 -12.72 27.24
CA GLN A 253 -32.77 -12.71 26.73
C GLN A 253 -33.82 -12.57 27.84
N HIS A 254 -33.46 -12.89 29.09
CA HIS A 254 -34.43 -12.97 30.19
C HIS A 254 -34.10 -12.08 31.39
N TYR A 255 -33.37 -10.99 31.18
CA TYR A 255 -33.06 -10.01 32.23
C TYR A 255 -34.31 -9.56 33.01
N ASP A 256 -34.24 -9.52 34.34
CA ASP A 256 -35.36 -9.07 35.20
C ASP A 256 -35.29 -7.60 35.61
N GLY A 257 -34.33 -6.84 35.07
CA GLY A 257 -34.05 -5.47 35.48
C GLY A 257 -32.98 -5.35 36.56
N ILE A 258 -32.54 -6.47 37.16
CA ILE A 258 -31.49 -6.50 38.19
C ILE A 258 -30.41 -7.51 37.83
N MET A 259 -30.78 -8.73 37.47
CA MET A 259 -29.87 -9.85 37.25
C MET A 259 -30.21 -10.63 35.97
N ARG A 260 -29.19 -11.20 35.34
CA ARG A 260 -29.37 -12.09 34.18
C ARG A 260 -30.08 -13.37 34.65
N ARG A 261 -30.85 -14.02 33.77
CA ARG A 261 -31.60 -15.24 34.12
C ARG A 261 -31.56 -16.25 32.99
N MET A 262 -31.25 -17.49 33.34
CA MET A 262 -31.47 -18.63 32.45
C MET A 262 -32.92 -19.09 32.57
N ALA A 263 -33.57 -19.38 31.46
CA ALA A 263 -34.95 -19.87 31.42
C ALA A 263 -34.99 -21.38 31.17
N GLY A 264 -35.97 -22.04 31.79
CA GLY A 264 -36.23 -23.46 31.65
C GLY A 264 -37.68 -23.80 31.99
N ALA A 265 -38.05 -25.09 31.91
CA ALA A 265 -39.42 -25.53 32.18
C ALA A 265 -39.89 -25.21 33.62
N GLY A 266 -38.95 -25.16 34.58
CA GLY A 266 -39.21 -24.82 35.98
C GLY A 266 -39.21 -23.32 36.31
N GLY A 267 -39.12 -22.45 35.30
CA GLY A 267 -39.07 -20.99 35.48
C GLY A 267 -37.70 -20.41 35.16
N TYR A 268 -37.11 -19.68 36.10
CA TYR A 268 -35.85 -18.95 35.88
C TYR A 268 -34.81 -19.25 36.96
N VAL A 269 -33.54 -19.34 36.56
CA VAL A 269 -32.38 -19.37 37.45
C VAL A 269 -31.55 -18.11 37.24
N LYS A 270 -31.35 -17.33 38.30
CA LYS A 270 -30.56 -16.10 38.26
C LYS A 270 -29.07 -16.42 38.14
N TYR A 271 -28.35 -15.60 37.41
CA TYR A 271 -26.89 -15.66 37.32
C TYR A 271 -26.30 -14.29 36.98
N GLN A 272 -24.98 -14.18 37.09
CA GLN A 272 -24.26 -12.99 36.66
C GLN A 272 -22.89 -13.34 36.05
N LEU A 273 -22.41 -12.49 35.15
CA LEU A 273 -21.08 -12.58 34.53
C LEU A 273 -20.21 -11.41 35.00
N TYR A 274 -18.94 -11.70 35.23
CA TYR A 274 -17.97 -10.80 35.82
C TYR A 274 -16.70 -10.75 34.99
N ILE A 275 -16.02 -9.60 35.09
CA ILE A 275 -14.73 -9.35 34.43
C ILE A 275 -13.59 -10.01 35.20
N ASP A 276 -13.71 -10.09 36.53
CA ASP A 276 -12.67 -10.53 37.43
C ASP A 276 -12.99 -11.84 38.16
N GLU A 277 -11.94 -12.56 38.54
CA GLU A 277 -12.04 -13.83 39.26
C GLU A 277 -12.70 -13.68 40.64
N SER A 278 -12.54 -12.52 41.30
CA SER A 278 -13.21 -12.25 42.57
C SER A 278 -14.70 -11.93 42.45
N ARG A 279 -15.22 -11.82 41.21
CA ARG A 279 -16.63 -11.58 40.90
C ARG A 279 -17.17 -10.32 41.56
N THR A 280 -16.39 -9.25 41.50
CA THR A 280 -16.73 -7.94 42.08
C THR A 280 -17.22 -6.95 41.04
N ASN A 281 -16.76 -7.08 39.78
CA ASN A 281 -17.11 -6.19 38.67
C ASN A 281 -17.99 -6.93 37.68
N ILE A 282 -19.27 -6.56 37.66
CA ILE A 282 -20.24 -7.09 36.70
C ILE A 282 -19.80 -6.69 35.29
N TRP A 283 -19.72 -7.66 34.39
CA TRP A 283 -19.47 -7.41 32.98
C TRP A 283 -20.78 -7.01 32.31
N GLY A 284 -20.83 -5.80 31.75
CA GLY A 284 -21.97 -5.25 31.01
C GLY A 284 -21.57 -4.74 29.63
N ASN A 285 -22.41 -3.90 29.06
CA ASN A 285 -22.23 -3.30 27.73
C ASN A 285 -22.30 -1.76 27.77
N ASP A 286 -21.90 -1.16 28.90
CA ASP A 286 -21.75 0.29 29.04
C ASP A 286 -20.27 0.69 29.18
N ALA A 287 -19.98 1.99 29.17
CA ALA A 287 -18.61 2.51 29.11
C ALA A 287 -17.71 2.10 30.30
N ILE A 288 -18.28 1.73 31.44
CA ILE A 288 -17.53 1.37 32.67
C ILE A 288 -17.50 -0.13 32.96
N SER A 289 -18.40 -0.90 32.33
CA SER A 289 -18.55 -2.35 32.55
C SER A 289 -18.10 -3.22 31.38
N MET A 290 -17.51 -2.62 30.34
CA MET A 290 -16.82 -3.33 29.26
C MET A 290 -15.38 -3.66 29.62
N VAL A 291 -14.87 -4.77 29.07
CA VAL A 291 -13.43 -5.06 29.08
C VAL A 291 -12.73 -4.26 28.00
N VAL A 292 -11.62 -3.63 28.36
CA VAL A 292 -10.75 -2.91 27.41
C VAL A 292 -9.49 -3.72 27.18
N GLY A 293 -9.05 -3.80 25.93
CA GLY A 293 -7.79 -4.42 25.59
C GLY A 293 -7.17 -3.82 24.32
N THR A 294 -5.94 -4.22 24.04
CA THR A 294 -5.22 -3.85 22.82
C THR A 294 -4.60 -5.11 22.25
N THR A 295 -4.80 -5.34 20.96
CA THR A 295 -4.12 -6.45 20.27
C THR A 295 -2.64 -6.12 20.17
N ASP A 296 -1.79 -7.09 20.49
CA ASP A 296 -0.34 -6.86 20.45
C ASP A 296 0.17 -6.51 19.04
N VAL A 297 1.45 -6.11 18.98
CA VAL A 297 2.11 -5.70 17.73
C VAL A 297 2.32 -6.86 16.74
N THR A 298 2.14 -8.10 17.17
CA THR A 298 2.20 -9.28 16.30
C THR A 298 0.84 -9.60 15.69
N GLY A 299 -0.24 -9.01 16.22
CA GLY A 299 -1.58 -9.39 15.85
C GLY A 299 -1.93 -10.77 16.38
N SER A 300 -1.51 -11.13 17.60
CA SER A 300 -1.90 -12.41 18.20
C SER A 300 -3.23 -12.32 18.94
N SER A 301 -3.91 -13.45 19.05
CA SER A 301 -5.23 -13.53 19.67
C SER A 301 -5.14 -13.32 21.17
N GLN A 302 -5.96 -12.42 21.68
CA GLN A 302 -6.06 -12.10 23.10
C GLN A 302 -7.21 -12.90 23.71
N THR A 303 -6.93 -13.66 24.77
CA THR A 303 -7.97 -14.44 25.48
C THR A 303 -8.51 -13.64 26.67
N VAL A 304 -9.82 -13.45 26.71
CA VAL A 304 -10.55 -12.80 27.81
C VAL A 304 -11.40 -13.86 28.51
N THR A 305 -11.16 -14.07 29.81
CA THR A 305 -11.94 -15.02 30.61
C THR A 305 -13.24 -14.39 31.09
N VAL A 306 -14.35 -15.10 30.90
CA VAL A 306 -15.65 -14.75 31.47
C VAL A 306 -15.82 -15.51 32.77
N TYR A 307 -16.11 -14.80 33.87
CA TYR A 307 -16.37 -15.44 35.17
C TYR A 307 -17.87 -15.45 35.45
N GLY A 308 -18.48 -16.63 35.48
CA GLY A 308 -19.89 -16.80 35.79
C GLY A 308 -20.13 -17.11 37.27
N ALA A 309 -21.29 -16.68 37.79
CA ALA A 309 -21.79 -17.10 39.09
C ALA A 309 -23.31 -17.28 39.10
N VAL A 310 -23.77 -18.37 39.68
CA VAL A 310 -25.17 -18.59 40.09
C VAL A 310 -25.23 -18.42 41.60
N PRO A 311 -25.97 -17.42 42.15
CA PRO A 311 -26.12 -17.26 43.60
C PRO A 311 -27.05 -18.33 44.21
N PRO A 312 -27.06 -18.50 45.55
CA PRO A 312 -27.94 -19.44 46.25
C PRO A 312 -29.41 -19.25 45.91
N GLN A 313 -30.06 -20.32 45.47
CA GLN A 313 -31.46 -20.38 45.04
C GLN A 313 -32.04 -21.78 45.41
N PRO A 314 -32.28 -22.05 46.70
CA PRO A 314 -32.67 -23.38 47.19
C PRO A 314 -34.02 -23.87 46.66
N ASP A 315 -34.88 -22.94 46.25
CA ASP A 315 -36.22 -23.23 45.72
C ASP A 315 -36.24 -23.39 44.18
N ALA A 316 -35.07 -23.36 43.53
CA ALA A 316 -34.98 -23.57 42.09
C ALA A 316 -35.45 -24.99 41.72
N SER A 317 -36.37 -25.10 40.77
CA SER A 317 -36.85 -26.40 40.28
C SER A 317 -35.78 -27.11 39.45
N GLY A 318 -35.73 -28.43 39.55
CA GLY A 318 -34.83 -29.23 38.70
C GLY A 318 -35.19 -29.11 37.22
N GLY A 319 -34.19 -28.96 36.35
CA GLY A 319 -34.38 -28.85 34.90
C GLY A 319 -33.16 -28.30 34.19
N PHE A 320 -33.24 -28.25 32.86
CA PHE A 320 -32.27 -27.56 32.02
C PHE A 320 -32.66 -26.08 31.88
N TYR A 321 -31.69 -25.19 32.07
CA TYR A 321 -31.87 -23.75 31.96
C TYR A 321 -30.81 -23.18 31.03
N ALA A 322 -31.21 -22.27 30.13
CA ALA A 322 -30.29 -21.59 29.22
C ALA A 322 -30.64 -20.10 29.08
N ASP A 323 -29.64 -19.30 28.73
CA ASP A 323 -29.78 -17.92 28.30
C ASP A 323 -28.86 -17.68 27.09
N THR A 324 -29.10 -16.66 26.30
CA THR A 324 -28.23 -16.25 25.19
C THR A 324 -27.73 -14.84 25.42
N ILE A 325 -26.42 -14.68 25.46
CA ILE A 325 -25.74 -13.39 25.67
C ILE A 325 -25.15 -12.89 24.36
N ILE A 326 -25.39 -11.61 24.06
CA ILE A 326 -24.77 -10.94 22.91
C ILE A 326 -23.45 -10.31 23.35
N ALA A 327 -22.35 -10.79 22.78
CA ALA A 327 -21.04 -10.16 22.90
C ALA A 327 -20.85 -9.10 21.79
N THR A 328 -20.58 -7.86 22.17
CA THR A 328 -20.35 -6.74 21.23
C THR A 328 -18.91 -6.26 21.33
N LEU A 329 -18.19 -6.26 20.21
CA LEU A 329 -16.84 -5.72 20.10
C LEU A 329 -16.86 -4.33 19.44
N TYR A 330 -16.18 -3.36 20.04
CA TYR A 330 -16.01 -1.99 19.54
C TYR A 330 -14.53 -1.72 19.26
N TYR A 331 -14.19 -1.18 18.07
CA TYR A 331 -12.81 -0.94 17.61
C TYR A 331 -12.74 0.06 16.45
#